data_AF-A0A3B0XVW8-F1
#
_entry.id   AF-A0A3B0XVW8-F1
#
_cell.length_a   1.000
_cell.length_b   1.000
_cell.length_c   1.000
_cell.angle_alpha   90.00
_cell.angle_beta   90.00
_cell.angle_gamma   90.00
#
_symmetry.space_group_name_H-M   'P 1'
#
loop_
_entity.id
_entity.type
_entity.pdbx_description
1 polymer ?
#
loop_
_entity_poly.entity_id
_entity_poly.type
_entity_poly.pdbx_seq_one_letter_code
_entity_poly.pdbx_strand_id
1 'polypeptide(L)'
;MTTLKQRFIEAVKSAELGHITEPGIIVTQKEFKRYFSDIKNQYVTSFLPAATIEPGQISISHTKFVFRLRKGLYLLHEDLLRY
;
A
#
# COMPACT_ATOMS: atom_id res chain seq x y z
N MET A 1 5.96 -8.99 -17.04
CA MET A 1 6.76 -8.44 -15.93
C MET A 1 5.82 -8.02 -14.82
N THR A 2 6.05 -8.46 -13.59
CA THR A 2 5.23 -8.11 -12.43
C THR A 2 5.63 -6.72 -11.92
N THR A 3 4.65 -5.82 -11.79
CA THR A 3 4.85 -4.46 -11.28
C THR A 3 4.97 -4.45 -9.75
N LEU A 4 5.52 -3.37 -9.18
CA LEU A 4 5.57 -3.19 -7.72
C LEU A 4 4.17 -3.20 -7.09
N LYS A 5 3.16 -2.64 -7.78
CA LYS A 5 1.77 -2.70 -7.32
C LYS A 5 1.25 -4.13 -7.23
N GLN A 6 1.51 -4.95 -8.24
CA GLN A 6 1.10 -6.36 -8.23
C GLN A 6 1.78 -7.12 -7.09
N ARG A 7 3.10 -6.98 -6.94
CA ARG A 7 3.84 -7.59 -5.81
C ARG A 7 3.32 -7.13 -4.45
N PHE A 8 2.93 -5.85 -4.33
CA PHE A 8 2.33 -5.30 -3.12
C PHE A 8 0.98 -5.92 -2.80
N ILE A 9 0.09 -6.03 -3.80
CA ILE A 9 -1.23 -6.65 -3.63
C ILE A 9 -1.08 -8.13 -3.26
N GLU A 10 -0.18 -8.85 -3.93
CA GLU A 10 0.11 -10.26 -3.63
C GLU A 10 0.60 -10.44 -2.20
N ALA A 11 1.58 -9.64 -1.75
CA ALA A 11 2.12 -9.69 -0.38
C ALA A 11 1.06 -9.37 0.69
N VAL A 12 0.10 -8.50 0.38
CA VAL A 12 -1.02 -8.18 1.27
C VAL A 12 -2.02 -9.35 1.29
N LYS A 13 -2.37 -9.90 0.13
CA LYS A 13 -3.28 -11.06 0.02
C LYS A 13 -2.72 -12.31 0.70
N SER A 14 -1.41 -12.51 0.67
CA SER A 14 -0.72 -13.62 1.35
C SER A 14 -0.51 -13.38 2.85
N ALA A 15 -0.93 -12.23 3.39
CA ALA A 15 -0.69 -11.79 4.76
C ALA A 15 0.81 -11.69 5.14
N GLU A 16 1.69 -11.59 4.15
CA GLU A 16 3.13 -11.37 4.35
C GLU A 16 3.46 -9.89 4.63
N LEU A 17 2.57 -8.97 4.23
CA LEU A 17 2.71 -7.54 4.41
C LEU A 17 1.41 -6.88 4.91
N GLY A 18 1.53 -6.14 6.01
CA GLY A 18 0.43 -5.39 6.63
C GLY A 18 -0.27 -6.16 7.75
N HIS A 19 -1.13 -5.46 8.48
CA HIS A 19 -1.88 -5.99 9.62
C HIS A 19 -3.37 -5.78 9.40
N ILE A 20 -4.16 -6.83 9.63
CA ILE A 20 -5.62 -6.72 9.64
C ILE A 20 -6.03 -6.02 10.94
N THR A 21 -6.81 -4.96 10.80
CA THR A 21 -7.38 -4.19 11.90
C THR A 21 -8.88 -4.02 11.66
N GLU A 22 -9.62 -3.55 12.67
CA GLU A 22 -11.06 -3.26 12.53
C GLU A 22 -11.41 -2.40 11.30
N PRO A 23 -10.69 -1.29 10.98
CA PRO A 23 -10.98 -0.50 9.78
C PRO A 23 -10.47 -1.10 8.47
N GLY A 24 -9.74 -2.23 8.48
CA GLY A 24 -9.16 -2.87 7.30
C GLY A 24 -7.66 -3.17 7.45
N ILE A 25 -6.95 -3.30 6.33
CA ILE A 25 -5.52 -3.64 6.35
C ILE A 25 -4.66 -2.39 6.45
N ILE A 26 -3.80 -2.34 7.45
CA ILE A 26 -2.84 -1.24 7.65
C ILE A 26 -1.43 -1.70 7.27
N VAL A 27 -0.74 -0.88 6.48
CA VAL A 27 0.67 -1.07 6.12
C VAL A 27 1.47 0.15 6.59
N THR A 28 2.59 -0.11 7.25
CA THR A 28 3.56 0.95 7.55
C THR A 28 4.59 1.10 6.44
N GLN A 29 5.10 2.31 6.26
CA GLN A 29 6.21 2.56 5.34
C GLN A 29 7.48 1.81 5.75
N LYS A 30 7.67 1.51 7.04
CA LYS A 30 8.80 0.74 7.55
C LYS A 30 8.70 -0.73 7.09
N GLU A 31 7.54 -1.35 7.25
CA GLU A 31 7.30 -2.73 6.78
C GLU A 31 7.44 -2.83 5.28
N PHE A 32 6.82 -1.90 4.53
CA PHE A 32 6.94 -1.86 3.08
C PHE A 32 8.40 -1.81 2.62
N LYS A 33 9.20 -0.91 3.20
CA LYS A 33 10.64 -0.79 2.88
C LYS A 33 11.43 -2.04 3.22
N ARG A 34 11.10 -2.69 4.34
CA ARG A 34 11.76 -3.93 4.77
C ARG A 34 11.40 -5.08 3.84
N TYR A 35 10.14 -5.19 3.43
CA TYR A 35 9.65 -6.24 2.56
C TYR A 35 10.21 -6.11 1.14
N PHE A 36 10.23 -4.89 0.60
CA PHE A 36 10.75 -4.58 -0.73
C PHE A 36 12.20 -4.10 -0.72
N SER A 37 13.02 -4.61 0.21
CA SER A 37 14.44 -4.21 0.33
C SER A 37 15.29 -4.63 -0.88
N ASP A 38 14.80 -5.57 -1.69
CA ASP A 38 15.41 -5.99 -2.96
C ASP A 38 15.38 -4.89 -4.02
N ILE A 39 14.46 -3.92 -3.90
CA ILE A 39 14.29 -2.83 -4.86
C ILE A 39 15.22 -1.67 -4.45
N LYS A 40 16.35 -1.53 -5.13
CA LYS A 40 17.39 -0.52 -4.82
C LYS A 40 17.06 0.92 -5.22
N ASN A 41 15.82 1.22 -5.61
CA ASN A 41 15.43 2.54 -6.13
C ASN A 41 14.74 3.38 -5.03
N GLN A 42 14.99 4.70 -5.03
CA GLN A 42 14.27 5.70 -4.23
C GLN A 42 12.73 5.56 -4.34
N TYR A 43 12.24 4.98 -5.44
CA TYR A 43 10.84 4.68 -5.69
C TYR A 43 10.14 3.88 -4.57
N VAL A 44 10.86 3.02 -3.84
CA VAL A 44 10.30 2.29 -2.68
C VAL A 44 9.82 3.25 -1.59
N THR A 45 10.51 4.37 -1.43
CA THR A 45 10.18 5.36 -0.40
C THR A 45 8.96 6.20 -0.78
N SER A 46 8.74 6.43 -2.07
CA SER A 46 7.65 7.27 -2.59
C SER A 46 6.41 6.47 -2.99
N PHE A 47 6.47 5.15 -3.07
CA PHE A 47 5.35 4.30 -3.51
C PHE A 47 4.05 4.54 -2.71
N LEU A 48 4.07 4.37 -1.39
CA LEU A 48 2.86 4.58 -0.56
C LEU A 48 2.37 6.04 -0.54
N PRO A 49 3.26 7.06 -0.41
CA PRO A 49 2.86 8.46 -0.62
C PRO A 49 2.20 8.71 -1.98
N ALA A 50 2.77 8.21 -3.07
CA ALA A 50 2.21 8.37 -4.42
C ALA A 50 0.87 7.64 -4.58
N ALA A 51 0.73 6.48 -3.93
CA ALA A 51 -0.48 5.66 -3.88
C ALA A 51 -1.61 6.25 -3.03
N THR A 52 -1.37 7.35 -2.34
CA THR A 52 -2.34 7.93 -1.39
C THR A 52 -3.50 8.58 -2.13
N ILE A 53 -4.72 8.18 -1.79
CA ILE A 53 -5.99 8.80 -2.21
C ILE A 53 -6.04 10.21 -1.62
N GLU A 54 -6.39 11.18 -2.46
CA GLU A 54 -6.42 12.59 -2.04
C GLU A 54 -7.53 12.85 -1.01
N PRO A 55 -7.33 13.76 -0.05
CA PRO A 55 -8.37 14.14 0.90
C PRO A 55 -9.67 14.57 0.19
N GLY A 56 -10.81 14.06 0.66
CA GLY A 56 -12.11 14.31 0.05
C GLY A 56 -12.46 13.41 -1.14
N GLN A 57 -11.58 12.48 -1.52
CA GLN A 57 -11.88 11.39 -2.44
C GLN A 57 -12.01 10.08 -1.66
N ILE A 58 -12.94 9.23 -2.10
CA ILE A 58 -13.13 7.88 -1.55
C ILE A 58 -12.76 6.81 -2.57
N SER A 59 -12.98 7.07 -3.86
CA SER A 59 -12.75 6.08 -4.91
C SER A 59 -11.27 5.83 -5.19
N ILE A 60 -10.93 4.58 -5.50
CA ILE A 60 -9.59 4.21 -5.95
C ILE A 60 -9.39 4.43 -7.45
N SER A 61 -8.12 4.51 -7.86
CA SER A 61 -7.68 4.45 -9.24
C SER A 61 -6.50 3.48 -9.39
N HIS A 62 -5.98 3.36 -10.60
CA HIS A 62 -4.77 2.57 -10.84
C HIS A 62 -3.59 3.01 -9.96
N THR A 63 -3.44 4.31 -9.72
CA THR A 63 -2.31 4.89 -8.97
C THR A 63 -2.67 5.38 -7.59
N LYS A 64 -3.94 5.33 -7.17
CA LYS A 64 -4.43 5.89 -5.89
C LYS A 64 -5.31 4.85 -5.20
N PHE A 65 -4.83 4.23 -4.12
CA PHE A 65 -5.51 3.07 -3.51
C PHE A 65 -5.24 2.88 -2.01
N VAL A 66 -4.54 3.79 -1.34
CA VAL A 66 -4.37 3.78 0.12
C VAL A 66 -4.81 5.11 0.73
N PHE A 67 -5.33 5.09 1.94
CA PHE A 67 -5.55 6.28 2.75
C PHE A 67 -4.38 6.48 3.70
N ARG A 68 -3.86 7.71 3.79
CA ARG A 68 -2.81 8.04 4.75
C ARG A 68 -3.43 8.44 6.08
N LEU A 69 -3.30 7.58 7.10
CA LEU A 69 -3.81 7.86 8.45
C LEU A 69 -2.90 8.82 9.22
N ARG A 70 -1.58 8.63 9.09
CA ARG A 70 -0.54 9.54 9.61
C ARG A 70 0.75 9.35 8.83
N LYS A 71 1.81 10.10 9.16
CA LYS A 71 3.12 9.93 8.51
C LYS A 71 3.60 8.49 8.65
N GLY A 72 3.79 7.82 7.51
CA GLY A 72 4.29 6.45 7.44
C GLY A 72 3.27 5.35 7.77
N LEU A 73 1.98 5.67 7.95
CA LEU A 73 0.92 4.71 8.24
C LEU A 73 -0.22 4.85 7.23
N TYR A 74 -0.54 3.75 6.55
CA TYR A 74 -1.49 3.74 5.43
C TYR A 74 -2.52 2.63 5.62
N LEU A 75 -3.79 2.96 5.41
CA LEU A 75 -4.91 2.01 5.35
C LEU A 75 -5.16 1.67 3.87
N LEU A 76 -5.31 0.39 3.56
CA LEU A 76 -5.68 -0.04 2.21
C LEU A 76 -7.16 0.22 1.98
N HIS A 77 -7.49 0.69 0.78
CA HIS A 77 -8.88 0.75 0.37
C HIS A 77 -9.44 -0.67 0.15
N GLU A 78 -10.67 -0.92 0.58
CA GLU A 78 -11.30 -2.25 0.53
C GLU A 78 -11.37 -2.86 -0.88
N ASP A 79 -11.70 -2.05 -1.89
CA ASP A 79 -11.78 -2.50 -3.29
C ASP A 79 -10.44 -2.91 -3.90
N LEU A 80 -9.29 -2.59 -3.26
CA LEU A 80 -7.98 -2.97 -3.79
C LEU A 80 -7.80 -4.49 -3.89
N LEU A 81 -8.47 -5.25 -3.03
CA LEU A 81 -8.32 -6.71 -2.92
C LEU A 81 -9.46 -7.48 -3.58
N ARG A 82 -10.48 -6.79 -4.11
CA ARG A 82 -11.66 -7.39 -4.73
C ARG A 82 -11.43 -7.88 -6.17
N TYR A 83 -10.25 -7.61 -6.74
CA TYR A 83 -9.79 -8.06 -8.07
C TYR A 83 -8.61 -9.00 -7.91
#